data_AF-A0A1D1YKZ2-F1
#
_entry.id   AF-A0A1D1YKZ2-F1
#
_cell.length_a   1.000
_cell.length_b   1.000
_cell.length_c   1.000
_cell.angle_alpha   90.00
_cell.angle_beta   90.00
_cell.angle_gamma   90.00
#
_symmetry.space_group_name_H-M   'P 1'
#
loop_
_entity.id
_entity.type
_entity.pdbx_description
1 polymer ?
#
loop_
_entity_poly.entity_id
_entity_poly.type
_entity_poly.pdbx_seq_one_letter_code
_entity_poly.pdbx_strand_id
1 'polypeptide(L)'
;DAGQLTQGYYMNQFHFFLTFITLFVIFLLYSPSCQSIPPDSLPQLFKNALSAPMLIEIIKCTTTFFKEEMELAIKILDNLTKVSRFDMILMCLSALDCQDLRKLWDEHFSDKYVPKVHAETLAQLRHRYLPGGW
;
A
#
# COMPACT_ATOMS: atom_id res chain seq x y z
N ASP A 1 -13.82 -28.23 19.99
CA ASP A 1 -14.63 -27.70 18.87
C ASP A 1 -14.69 -26.19 18.68
N ALA A 2 -14.88 -25.34 19.71
CA ALA A 2 -15.09 -23.90 19.49
C ALA A 2 -13.91 -23.14 18.83
N GLY A 3 -12.65 -23.54 19.09
CA GLY A 3 -11.46 -22.85 18.57
C GLY A 3 -11.18 -23.08 17.07
N GLN A 4 -11.62 -24.22 16.52
CA GLN A 4 -11.46 -24.55 15.10
C GLN A 4 -12.44 -23.78 14.23
N LEU A 5 -13.67 -23.55 14.73
CA LEU A 5 -14.68 -22.75 14.05
C LEU A 5 -14.30 -21.28 13.98
N THR A 6 -13.73 -20.71 15.06
CA THR A 6 -13.22 -19.33 15.02
C THR A 6 -12.04 -19.19 14.08
N GLN A 7 -11.07 -20.11 14.11
CA GLN A 7 -9.88 -20.05 13.26
C GLN A 7 -10.22 -20.23 11.78
N GLY A 8 -11.18 -21.11 11.45
CA GLY A 8 -11.73 -21.25 10.10
C GLY A 8 -12.51 -20.02 9.64
N TYR A 9 -13.23 -19.34 10.54
CA TYR A 9 -13.93 -18.09 10.23
C TYR A 9 -12.95 -16.94 9.98
N TYR A 10 -11.91 -16.80 10.81
CA TYR A 10 -10.86 -15.80 10.60
C TYR A 10 -10.05 -16.07 9.34
N MET A 11 -9.69 -17.32 9.03
CA MET A 11 -9.02 -17.66 7.77
C MET A 11 -9.90 -17.37 6.54
N ASN A 12 -11.20 -17.68 6.59
CA ASN A 12 -12.11 -17.33 5.49
C ASN A 12 -12.33 -15.83 5.37
N GLN A 13 -12.40 -15.10 6.48
CA GLN A 13 -12.51 -13.64 6.48
C GLN A 13 -11.23 -12.99 5.94
N PHE A 14 -10.05 -13.52 6.27
CA PHE A 14 -8.76 -13.05 5.76
C PHE A 14 -8.59 -13.36 4.27
N HIS A 15 -9.01 -14.53 3.82
CA HIS A 15 -8.98 -14.91 2.40
C HIS A 15 -9.99 -14.10 1.59
N PHE A 16 -11.19 -13.85 2.13
CA PHE A 16 -12.19 -12.97 1.52
C PHE A 16 -11.67 -11.53 1.43
N PHE A 17 -10.96 -11.06 2.45
CA PHE A 17 -10.35 -9.73 2.48
C PHE A 17 -9.19 -9.59 1.48
N LEU A 18 -8.31 -10.58 1.38
CA LEU A 18 -7.25 -10.64 0.37
C LEU A 18 -7.83 -10.72 -1.05
N THR A 19 -8.85 -11.54 -1.27
CA THR A 19 -9.53 -11.63 -2.57
C THR A 19 -10.21 -10.30 -2.91
N PHE A 20 -10.80 -9.62 -1.92
CA PHE A 20 -11.39 -8.30 -2.11
C PHE A 20 -10.33 -7.23 -2.40
N ILE A 21 -9.15 -7.28 -1.76
CA ILE A 21 -8.04 -6.36 -2.05
C ILE A 21 -7.49 -6.60 -3.45
N THR A 22 -7.21 -7.84 -3.82
CA THR A 22 -6.72 -8.17 -5.16
C THR A 22 -7.75 -7.78 -6.22
N LEU A 23 -9.03 -8.06 -6.00
CA LEU A 23 -10.12 -7.62 -6.88
C LEU A 23 -10.31 -6.10 -6.87
N PHE A 24 -10.12 -5.41 -5.75
CA PHE A 24 -10.22 -3.96 -5.63
C PHE A 24 -9.06 -3.25 -6.32
N VAL A 25 -7.85 -3.80 -6.20
CA VAL A 25 -6.64 -3.35 -6.91
C VAL A 25 -6.75 -3.63 -8.41
N ILE A 26 -7.26 -4.81 -8.80
CA ILE A 26 -7.60 -5.11 -10.20
C ILE A 26 -8.69 -4.17 -10.70
N PHE A 27 -9.71 -3.86 -9.89
CA PHE A 27 -10.77 -2.93 -10.23
C PHE A 27 -10.27 -1.49 -10.39
N LEU A 28 -9.31 -1.07 -9.57
CA LEU A 28 -8.59 0.21 -9.70
C LEU A 28 -7.74 0.28 -10.98
N LEU A 29 -7.17 -0.84 -11.44
CA LEU A 29 -6.22 -0.86 -12.56
C LEU A 29 -6.82 -1.26 -13.92
N TYR A 30 -7.87 -2.08 -13.95
CA TYR A 30 -8.32 -2.77 -15.19
C TYR A 30 -9.79 -2.52 -15.57
N SER A 31 -10.54 -1.71 -14.82
CA SER A 31 -11.93 -1.42 -15.16
C SER A 31 -12.04 -0.17 -16.05
N PRO A 32 -12.39 -0.28 -17.35
CA PRO A 32 -12.57 0.88 -18.23
C PRO A 32 -13.79 1.75 -17.84
N SER A 33 -14.67 1.26 -16.96
CA SER A 33 -15.78 2.02 -16.37
C SER A 33 -15.44 2.69 -15.03
N CYS A 34 -14.35 2.30 -14.38
CA CYS A 34 -13.85 2.95 -13.18
C CYS A 34 -12.76 3.96 -13.54
N GLN A 35 -13.17 4.98 -14.29
CA GLN A 35 -12.46 6.25 -14.22
C GLN A 35 -12.54 6.75 -12.77
N SER A 36 -11.40 6.73 -12.09
CA SER A 36 -11.08 7.61 -10.97
C SER A 36 -11.76 7.25 -9.64
N ILE A 37 -11.16 6.32 -8.88
CA ILE A 37 -11.02 6.61 -7.44
C ILE A 37 -9.86 7.61 -7.39
N PRO A 38 -10.12 8.92 -7.25
CA PRO A 38 -9.05 9.88 -7.19
C PRO A 38 -8.19 9.52 -5.98
N PRO A 39 -6.85 9.55 -6.08
CA PRO A 39 -5.98 9.26 -4.95
C PRO A 39 -6.35 10.08 -3.69
N ASP A 40 -6.90 11.27 -3.88
CA ASP A 40 -7.35 12.18 -2.82
C ASP A 40 -8.54 11.65 -1.99
N SER A 41 -9.24 10.61 -2.49
CA SER A 41 -10.32 9.92 -1.77
C SER A 41 -9.85 8.69 -0.97
N LEU A 42 -8.62 8.21 -1.21
CA LEU A 42 -8.04 7.07 -0.48
C LEU A 42 -8.04 7.28 1.04
N PRO A 43 -7.72 8.47 1.60
CA PRO A 43 -7.74 8.69 3.05
C PRO A 43 -9.11 8.39 3.67
N GLN A 44 -10.19 8.79 2.99
CA GLN A 44 -11.55 8.56 3.47
C GLN A 44 -11.96 7.11 3.30
N LEU A 45 -11.66 6.52 2.15
CA LEU A 45 -12.00 5.14 1.83
C LEU A 45 -11.35 4.16 2.82
N PHE A 46 -10.09 4.41 3.17
CA PHE A 46 -9.29 3.53 4.00
C PHE A 46 -9.28 3.88 5.49
N LYS A 47 -9.98 4.94 5.91
CA LYS A 47 -10.01 5.47 7.29
C LYS A 47 -10.10 4.40 8.38
N ASN A 48 -10.94 3.38 8.18
CA ASN A 48 -11.15 2.28 9.11
C ASN A 48 -10.86 0.90 8.52
N ALA A 49 -10.49 0.84 7.24
CA ALA A 49 -10.31 -0.41 6.51
C ALA A 49 -8.82 -0.76 6.31
N LEU A 50 -7.92 0.23 6.31
CA LEU A 50 -6.51 -0.02 6.08
C LEU A 50 -5.93 -0.91 7.18
N SER A 51 -5.20 -1.93 6.77
CA SER A 51 -4.44 -2.83 7.63
C SER A 51 -2.99 -2.96 7.12
N ALA A 52 -2.11 -3.50 7.95
CA ALA A 52 -0.72 -3.80 7.56
C ALA A 52 -0.60 -4.63 6.26
N PRO A 53 -1.25 -5.79 6.13
CA PRO A 53 -1.15 -6.58 4.90
C PRO A 53 -1.72 -5.85 3.68
N MET A 54 -2.81 -5.07 3.84
CA MET A 54 -3.32 -4.21 2.78
C MET A 54 -2.29 -3.20 2.30
N LEU A 55 -1.66 -2.51 3.23
CA LEU A 55 -0.69 -1.46 2.92
C LEU A 55 0.46 -2.03 2.07
N ILE A 56 0.99 -3.18 2.46
CA ILE A 56 2.08 -3.87 1.75
C ILE A 56 1.63 -4.28 0.35
N GLU A 57 0.45 -4.89 0.19
CA GLU A 57 -0.06 -5.29 -1.11
C GLU A 57 -0.34 -4.10 -2.04
N ILE A 58 -0.86 -2.99 -1.51
CA ILE A 58 -1.05 -1.76 -2.29
C ILE A 58 0.31 -1.23 -2.76
N ILE A 59 1.33 -1.21 -1.90
CA ILE A 59 2.68 -0.75 -2.28
C ILE A 59 3.28 -1.67 -3.35
N LYS A 60 3.22 -2.99 -3.18
CA LYS A 60 3.64 -3.95 -4.21
C LYS A 60 2.91 -3.68 -5.53
N CYS A 61 1.61 -3.43 -5.48
CA CYS A 61 0.88 -3.05 -6.68
C CYS A 61 1.43 -1.77 -7.31
N THR A 62 1.72 -0.73 -6.54
CA THR A 62 2.29 0.50 -7.11
C THR A 62 3.62 0.26 -7.82
N THR A 63 4.42 -0.73 -7.38
CA THR A 63 5.68 -1.08 -8.06
C THR A 63 5.51 -1.68 -9.45
N THR A 64 4.35 -2.27 -9.78
CA THR A 64 4.13 -2.95 -11.07
C THR A 64 3.91 -1.97 -12.23
N PHE A 65 3.42 -0.77 -11.94
CA PHE A 65 3.13 0.28 -12.92
C PHE A 65 3.93 1.56 -12.70
N PHE A 66 4.85 1.58 -11.73
CA PHE A 66 5.57 2.78 -11.31
C PHE A 66 6.35 3.45 -12.46
N LYS A 67 6.87 2.67 -13.41
CA LYS A 67 7.67 3.19 -14.52
C LYS A 67 6.79 3.85 -15.58
N GLU A 68 5.57 3.36 -15.74
CA GLU A 68 4.60 3.78 -16.74
C GLU A 68 3.77 4.97 -16.23
N GLU A 69 3.36 4.93 -14.96
CA GLU A 69 2.39 5.86 -14.34
C GLU A 69 2.93 6.40 -13.00
N MET A 70 4.13 6.99 -13.04
CA MET A 70 4.88 7.43 -11.86
C MET A 70 4.12 8.46 -11.02
N GLU A 71 3.53 9.48 -11.66
CA GLU A 71 2.81 10.55 -10.95
C GLU A 71 1.62 10.00 -10.17
N LEU A 72 0.88 9.07 -10.78
CA LEU A 72 -0.23 8.37 -10.14
C LEU A 72 0.26 7.53 -8.95
N ALA A 73 1.33 6.76 -9.14
CA ALA A 73 1.90 5.94 -8.07
C ALA A 73 2.33 6.79 -6.87
N ILE A 74 3.05 7.90 -7.11
CA ILE A 74 3.44 8.84 -6.06
C ILE A 74 2.21 9.42 -5.36
N LYS A 75 1.18 9.80 -6.12
CA LYS A 75 -0.05 10.37 -5.56
C LYS A 75 -0.83 9.37 -4.71
N ILE A 76 -0.83 8.09 -5.08
CA ILE A 76 -1.39 6.99 -4.27
C ILE A 76 -0.61 6.84 -2.96
N LEU A 77 0.72 6.72 -3.04
CA LEU A 77 1.59 6.58 -1.88
C LEU A 77 1.43 7.76 -0.92
N ASP A 78 1.44 8.98 -1.43
CA ASP A 78 1.23 10.19 -0.61
C ASP A 78 -0.12 10.20 0.10
N ASN A 79 -1.20 9.87 -0.60
CA ASN A 79 -2.53 9.86 0.00
C ASN A 79 -2.72 8.72 1.01
N LEU A 80 -2.03 7.58 0.87
CA LEU A 80 -2.03 6.56 1.91
C LEU A 80 -1.42 7.06 3.22
N THR A 81 -0.40 7.92 3.17
CA THR A 81 0.21 8.50 4.38
C THR A 81 -0.74 9.42 5.17
N LYS A 82 -1.82 9.89 4.53
CA LYS A 82 -2.86 10.76 5.11
C LYS A 82 -4.00 9.96 5.75
N VAL A 83 -4.00 8.63 5.63
CA VAL A 83 -4.98 7.77 6.31
C VAL A 83 -4.70 7.84 7.81
N SER A 84 -5.72 8.14 8.63
CA SER A 84 -5.55 8.36 10.07
C SER A 84 -4.95 7.20 10.86
N ARG A 85 -5.01 5.97 10.35
CA ARG A 85 -4.40 4.77 10.97
C ARG A 85 -3.00 4.46 10.45
N PHE A 86 -2.48 5.23 9.50
CA PHE A 86 -1.23 4.93 8.81
C PHE A 86 -0.04 4.75 9.76
N ASP A 87 0.20 5.72 10.64
CA ASP A 87 1.34 5.63 11.58
C ASP A 87 1.18 4.44 12.55
N MET A 88 -0.05 4.15 12.99
CA MET A 88 -0.33 2.98 13.83
C MET A 88 -0.04 1.67 13.09
N ILE A 89 -0.40 1.59 11.81
CA ILE A 89 -0.12 0.40 10.98
C ILE A 89 1.38 0.19 10.84
N LEU A 90 2.14 1.25 10.55
CA LEU A 90 3.60 1.17 10.43
C LEU A 90 4.26 0.70 11.73
N MET A 91 3.79 1.16 12.88
CA MET A 91 4.28 0.71 14.19
C MET A 91 3.97 -0.76 14.48
N CYS A 92 2.92 -1.32 13.86
CA CYS A 92 2.51 -2.71 14.04
C CYS A 92 3.14 -3.67 13.02
N LEU A 93 3.98 -3.20 12.09
CA LEU A 93 4.65 -4.05 11.12
C LEU A 93 5.66 -4.97 11.80
N SER A 94 5.72 -6.22 11.33
CA SER A 94 6.76 -7.15 11.78
C SER A 94 8.12 -6.76 11.18
N ALA A 95 9.20 -7.31 11.74
CA ALA A 95 10.54 -7.12 11.18
C ALA A 95 10.63 -7.61 9.71
N LEU A 96 9.91 -8.68 9.37
CA LEU A 96 9.84 -9.21 8.01
C LEU A 96 9.11 -8.25 7.07
N ASP A 97 7.96 -7.70 7.49
CA ASP A 97 7.21 -6.71 6.70
C ASP A 97 8.06 -5.46 6.44
N CYS A 98 8.79 -4.99 7.45
CA CYS A 98 9.71 -3.86 7.32
C CYS A 98 10.84 -4.16 6.33
N GLN A 99 11.39 -5.38 6.35
CA GLN A 99 12.42 -5.80 5.41
C GLN A 99 11.89 -5.84 3.97
N ASP A 100 10.68 -6.39 3.77
CA ASP A 100 10.03 -6.45 2.47
C ASP A 100 9.75 -5.04 1.92
N LEU A 101 9.27 -4.11 2.77
CA LEU A 101 9.06 -2.72 2.38
C LEU A 101 10.36 -2.03 1.96
N ARG A 102 11.46 -2.24 2.69
CA ARG A 102 12.78 -1.70 2.30
C ARG A 102 13.20 -2.22 0.94
N LYS A 103 13.07 -3.53 0.73
CA LYS A 103 13.41 -4.17 -0.55
C LYS A 103 12.61 -3.59 -1.71
N LEU A 104 11.29 -3.47 -1.55
CA LEU A 104 10.42 -2.85 -2.57
C LEU A 104 10.87 -1.43 -2.91
N TRP A 105 11.19 -0.64 -1.89
CA TRP A 105 11.67 0.73 -2.06
C TRP A 105 13.01 0.80 -2.79
N ASP A 106 13.97 -0.04 -2.42
CA ASP A 106 15.31 -0.05 -3.01
C ASP A 106 15.29 -0.53 -4.47
N GLU A 107 14.49 -1.56 -4.77
CA GLU A 107 14.44 -2.18 -6.09
C GLU A 107 13.60 -1.39 -7.10
N HIS A 108 12.47 -0.79 -6.67
CA HIS A 108 11.47 -0.24 -7.60
C HIS A 108 11.35 1.28 -7.58
N PHE A 109 11.70 1.95 -6.48
CA PHE A 109 11.55 3.41 -6.33
C PHE A 109 12.89 4.17 -6.33
N SER A 110 14.01 3.49 -6.66
CA SER A 110 15.35 4.08 -6.66
C SER A 110 15.57 5.19 -7.70
N ASP A 111 16.32 6.22 -7.27
CA ASP A 111 16.56 7.52 -7.92
C ASP A 111 17.08 7.49 -9.37
N LYS A 112 17.66 6.37 -9.82
CA LYS A 112 18.40 6.30 -11.08
C LYS A 112 17.57 6.66 -12.32
N TYR A 113 16.25 6.58 -12.22
CA TYR A 113 15.30 6.83 -13.31
C TYR A 113 14.21 7.85 -12.94
N VAL A 114 14.31 8.48 -11.78
CA VAL A 114 13.27 9.38 -11.25
C VAL A 114 13.62 10.82 -11.63
N PRO A 115 12.72 11.55 -12.32
CA PRO A 115 12.91 12.97 -12.57
C PRO A 115 13.04 13.75 -11.26
N LYS A 116 13.90 14.79 -11.23
CA LYS A 116 14.15 15.59 -10.02
C LYS A 116 12.89 16.14 -9.35
N VAL A 117 11.85 16.43 -10.13
CA VAL A 117 10.55 16.92 -9.63
C VAL A 117 9.84 15.92 -8.70
N HIS A 118 10.11 14.63 -8.86
CA HIS A 118 9.53 13.55 -8.08
C HIS A 118 10.48 12.98 -7.02
N ALA A 119 11.79 13.17 -7.20
CA ALA A 119 12.82 12.65 -6.31
C ALA A 119 12.65 13.13 -4.85
N GLU A 120 12.34 14.42 -4.64
CA GLU A 120 12.13 14.97 -3.30
C GLU A 120 10.90 14.35 -2.62
N THR A 121 9.77 14.29 -3.34
CA THR A 121 8.53 13.69 -2.82
C THR A 121 8.74 12.22 -2.48
N LEU A 122 9.43 11.47 -3.34
CA LEU A 122 9.75 10.07 -3.08
C LEU A 122 10.69 9.90 -1.89
N ALA A 123 11.66 10.78 -1.70
CA ALA A 123 12.52 10.76 -0.51
C ALA A 123 11.71 10.99 0.77
N GLN A 124 10.79 11.96 0.77
CA GLN A 124 9.89 12.22 1.91
C GLN A 124 8.97 11.02 2.19
N LEU A 125 8.38 10.44 1.14
CA LEU A 125 7.56 9.24 1.26
C LEU A 125 8.37 8.07 1.81
N ARG A 126 9.59 7.85 1.33
CA ARG A 126 10.48 6.81 1.88
C ARG A 126 10.66 6.95 3.39
N HIS A 127 10.90 8.17 3.87
CA HIS A 127 11.01 8.44 5.30
C HIS A 127 9.70 8.19 6.07
N ARG A 128 8.54 8.46 5.46
CA ARG A 128 7.23 8.17 6.06
C ARG A 128 6.95 6.68 6.16
N TYR A 129 7.30 5.89 5.15
CA TYR A 129 7.06 4.43 5.10
C TYR A 129 8.11 3.61 5.86
N LEU A 130 9.33 4.14 6.00
CA LEU A 130 10.43 3.49 6.72
C LEU A 130 10.90 4.36 7.91
N PRO A 131 10.04 4.64 8.90
CA PRO A 131 10.40 5.45 10.06
C PRO A 131 11.37 4.66 10.94
N GLY A 132 12.64 5.05 10.92
CA GLY A 132 13.72 4.40 11.65
C GLY A 132 14.63 3.60 10.71
N GLY A 133 15.85 4.10 10.52
CA GLY A 133 16.93 3.32 9.92
C GLY A 133 17.30 2.17 10.84
N TRP A 134 16.73 1.00 10.57
CA TRP A 134 17.09 -0.27 11.21
C TRP A 134 17.72 -1.14 10.15
#